data_AF-A0A535TBX8-F1
#
_entry.id   AF-A0A535TBX8-F1
#
_cell.length_a   1.000
_cell.length_b   1.000
_cell.length_c   1.000
_cell.angle_alpha   90.00
_cell.angle_beta   90.00
_cell.angle_gamma   90.00
#
_symmetry.space_group_name_H-M   'P 1'
#
loop_
_entity.id
_entity.type
_entity.pdbx_description
1 polymer ?
#
loop_
_entity_poly.entity_id
_entity_poly.type
_entity_poly.pdbx_seq_one_letter_code
_entity_poly.pdbx_strand_id
1 'polypeptide(L)'
;MSVLNVALPLGSSVLSLAFAALVFDQWWQRRHAFQLVWAIGLLWYGISAGTEFLGGAFGWTEGLYRAWYLIGAFFVAAYLGAGTIYLLAKTRFGYFAGVTVLIGGLLSLLFSHLDAKGTTTPIYPGAGTAGTIAFAIATAGGIAIIAATAVRRPVAAHIAMAVLVVGSAAVAYMTITAPLPAPGWAVDPATHVPVGSGFPGYLRVLTGPFNIAGALCLVFGAIYSAYVYMPKRRVLPARLGVLAIIPNFFASLPGAIRALFRGELNSRVPATLLIALGAFIPGVTSGLNRFGVTWSFFLGEFLGVVLIFAGFLVSEEVFRTFRFGLGLRQRRAES
;
A
#
# COMPACT_ATOMS: atom_id res chain seq x y z
N MET A 1 16.77 -3.06 -23.40
CA MET A 1 16.39 -3.23 -21.99
C MET A 1 17.61 -3.02 -21.11
N SER A 2 17.48 -2.28 -19.99
CA SER A 2 18.61 -2.07 -19.07
C SER A 2 18.71 -3.25 -18.09
N VAL A 3 19.92 -3.58 -17.62
CA VAL A 3 20.13 -4.59 -16.56
C VAL A 3 19.31 -4.27 -15.30
N LEU A 4 19.12 -2.97 -15.01
CA LEU A 4 18.34 -2.49 -13.87
C LEU A 4 16.85 -2.86 -13.98
N ASN A 5 16.29 -2.94 -15.18
CA ASN A 5 14.91 -3.36 -15.40
C ASN A 5 14.64 -4.83 -15.09
N VAL A 6 15.70 -5.62 -14.90
CA VAL A 6 15.62 -7.03 -14.53
C VAL A 6 16.04 -7.22 -13.07
N ALA A 7 17.16 -6.60 -12.68
CA ALA A 7 17.71 -6.74 -11.34
C ALA A 7 16.82 -6.11 -10.25
N LEU A 8 16.24 -4.94 -10.49
CA LEU A 8 15.42 -4.25 -9.49
C LEU A 8 14.11 -4.99 -9.21
N PRO A 9 13.31 -5.42 -10.22
CA PRO A 9 12.11 -6.21 -9.94
C PRO A 9 12.41 -7.57 -9.31
N LEU A 10 13.50 -8.23 -9.71
CA LEU A 10 13.92 -9.47 -9.06
C LEU A 10 14.25 -9.25 -7.58
N GLY A 11 15.03 -8.22 -7.27
CA GLY A 11 15.37 -7.83 -5.91
C GLY A 11 14.13 -7.50 -5.09
N SER A 12 13.19 -6.72 -5.67
CA SER A 12 11.90 -6.40 -5.05
C SER A 12 11.08 -7.66 -4.77
N SER A 13 11.02 -8.58 -5.72
CA SER A 13 10.26 -9.83 -5.60
C SER A 13 10.81 -10.71 -4.48
N VAL A 14 12.11 -11.01 -4.53
CA VAL A 14 12.77 -11.87 -3.54
C VAL A 14 12.66 -11.26 -2.15
N LEU A 15 12.96 -9.97 -2.02
CA LEU A 15 12.90 -9.28 -0.73
C LEU A 15 11.48 -9.27 -0.15
N SER A 16 10.49 -8.98 -0.98
CA SER A 16 9.11 -8.92 -0.53
C SER A 16 8.55 -10.30 -0.17
N LEU A 17 8.91 -11.35 -0.90
CA LEU A 17 8.53 -12.73 -0.55
C LEU A 17 9.18 -13.21 0.75
N ALA A 18 10.48 -12.93 0.93
CA ALA A 18 11.16 -13.23 2.18
C ALA A 18 10.53 -12.48 3.36
N PHE A 19 10.21 -11.20 3.16
CA PHE A 19 9.54 -10.39 4.16
C PHE A 19 8.12 -10.89 4.46
N ALA A 20 7.34 -11.27 3.44
CA ALA A 20 6.02 -11.87 3.60
C ALA A 20 6.08 -13.14 4.47
N ALA A 21 7.09 -14.00 4.26
CA ALA A 21 7.29 -15.20 5.06
C ALA A 21 7.57 -14.89 6.54
N LEU A 22 8.41 -13.88 6.82
CA LEU A 22 8.70 -13.44 8.18
C LEU A 22 7.45 -12.90 8.90
N VAL A 23 6.69 -12.04 8.23
CA VAL A 23 5.43 -11.49 8.80
C VAL A 23 4.38 -12.59 8.98
N PHE A 24 4.33 -13.55 8.07
CA PHE A 24 3.44 -14.70 8.19
C PHE A 24 3.81 -15.61 9.37
N ASP A 25 5.09 -15.88 9.60
CA ASP A 25 5.55 -16.61 10.78
C ASP A 25 5.18 -15.87 12.08
N GLN A 26 5.36 -14.54 12.13
CA GLN A 26 4.88 -13.75 13.27
C GLN A 26 3.37 -13.90 13.48
N TRP A 27 2.58 -13.87 12.41
CA TRP A 27 1.14 -14.09 12.49
C TRP A 27 0.82 -15.50 12.99
N TRP A 28 1.53 -16.51 12.52
CA TRP A 28 1.32 -17.88 12.96
C TRP A 28 1.48 -18.03 14.48
N GLN A 29 2.48 -17.35 15.02
CA GLN A 29 2.80 -17.34 16.46
C GLN A 29 1.86 -16.47 17.30
N ARG A 30 1.48 -15.27 16.83
CA ARG A 30 0.74 -14.27 17.63
C ARG A 30 -0.74 -14.12 17.27
N ARG A 31 -1.13 -14.57 16.08
CA ARG A 31 -2.49 -14.54 15.53
C ARG A 31 -3.14 -13.16 15.46
N HIS A 32 -2.35 -12.09 15.29
CA HIS A 32 -2.92 -10.76 15.09
C HIS A 32 -3.37 -10.53 13.64
N ALA A 33 -4.64 -10.18 13.43
CA ALA A 33 -5.24 -10.05 12.09
C ALA A 33 -4.45 -9.15 11.13
N PHE A 34 -3.91 -8.02 11.61
CA PHE A 34 -3.14 -7.10 10.77
C PHE A 34 -1.88 -7.73 10.16
N GLN A 35 -1.23 -8.67 10.87
CA GLN A 35 -0.03 -9.35 10.38
C GLN A 35 -0.37 -10.26 9.20
N LEU A 36 -1.49 -10.98 9.26
CA LEU A 36 -1.94 -11.80 8.13
C LEU A 36 -2.23 -10.94 6.90
N VAL A 37 -2.95 -9.83 7.07
CA VAL A 37 -3.30 -8.95 5.96
C VAL A 37 -2.06 -8.28 5.36
N TRP A 38 -1.08 -7.88 6.18
CA TRP A 38 0.21 -7.41 5.67
C TRP A 38 1.02 -8.49 4.96
N ALA A 39 1.07 -9.71 5.49
CA ALA A 39 1.74 -10.83 4.82
C ALA A 39 1.13 -11.10 3.43
N ILE A 40 -0.21 -11.03 3.32
CA ILE A 40 -0.92 -11.13 2.02
C ILE A 40 -0.54 -9.95 1.10
N GLY A 41 -0.51 -8.71 1.62
CA GLY A 41 -0.09 -7.55 0.83
C GLY A 41 1.36 -7.62 0.33
N LEU A 42 2.28 -8.14 1.16
CA LEU A 42 3.68 -8.37 0.80
C LEU A 42 3.82 -9.52 -0.20
N LEU A 43 3.01 -10.58 -0.07
CA LEU A 43 2.94 -11.64 -1.07
C LEU A 43 2.52 -11.08 -2.43
N TRP A 44 1.47 -10.24 -2.47
CA TRP A 44 1.05 -9.56 -3.70
C TRP A 44 2.16 -8.69 -4.28
N TYR A 45 2.87 -7.95 -3.44
CA TYR A 45 4.01 -7.16 -3.88
C TYR A 45 5.07 -8.06 -4.52
N GLY A 46 5.47 -9.14 -3.84
CA GLY A 46 6.45 -10.09 -4.34
C GLY A 46 6.06 -10.72 -5.68
N ILE A 47 4.78 -11.10 -5.83
CA ILE A 47 4.27 -11.65 -7.09
C ILE A 47 4.26 -10.59 -8.19
N SER A 48 3.80 -9.36 -7.91
CA SER A 48 3.81 -8.25 -8.88
C SER A 48 5.21 -7.99 -9.42
N ALA A 49 6.17 -7.75 -8.53
CA ALA A 49 7.57 -7.56 -8.89
C ALA A 49 8.15 -8.76 -9.65
N GLY A 50 7.73 -9.98 -9.29
CA GLY A 50 8.10 -11.20 -9.96
C GLY A 50 7.59 -11.25 -11.41
N THR A 51 6.36 -10.78 -11.67
CA THR A 51 5.84 -10.69 -13.03
C THR A 51 6.61 -9.69 -13.89
N GLU A 52 7.06 -8.59 -13.29
CA GLU A 52 7.88 -7.57 -13.96
C GLU A 52 9.28 -8.10 -14.30
N PHE A 53 9.90 -8.82 -13.37
CA PHE A 53 11.16 -9.53 -13.62
C PHE A 53 11.01 -10.52 -14.77
N LEU A 54 9.98 -11.37 -14.72
CA LEU A 54 9.75 -12.37 -15.76
C LEU A 54 9.50 -11.71 -17.13
N GLY A 55 8.72 -10.63 -17.16
CA GLY A 55 8.41 -9.89 -18.39
C GLY A 55 9.62 -9.17 -18.96
N GLY A 56 10.46 -8.60 -18.09
CA GLY A 56 11.70 -7.93 -18.48
C GLY A 56 12.82 -8.89 -18.89
N ALA A 57 12.93 -10.07 -18.26
CA ALA A 57 14.00 -11.03 -18.52
C ALA A 57 13.68 -12.00 -19.67
N PHE A 58 12.44 -12.47 -19.75
CA PHE A 58 12.03 -13.56 -20.64
C PHE A 58 10.97 -13.14 -21.66
N GLY A 59 10.52 -11.89 -21.61
CA GLY A 59 9.49 -11.35 -22.48
C GLY A 59 8.09 -11.42 -21.86
N TRP A 60 7.22 -10.52 -22.33
CA TRP A 60 5.85 -10.41 -21.86
C TRP A 60 4.94 -11.41 -22.57
N THR A 61 3.97 -11.91 -21.81
CA THR A 61 2.81 -12.63 -22.33
C THR A 61 1.55 -11.96 -21.79
N GLU A 62 0.42 -12.20 -22.45
CA GLU A 62 -0.87 -11.64 -22.02
C GLU A 62 -1.21 -12.04 -20.57
N GLY A 63 -1.01 -13.31 -20.20
CA GLY A 63 -1.26 -13.80 -18.85
C GLY A 63 -0.37 -13.12 -17.81
N LEU A 64 0.91 -12.93 -18.12
CA LEU A 64 1.86 -12.25 -17.24
C LEU A 64 1.49 -10.77 -17.05
N TYR A 65 1.09 -10.11 -18.12
CA TYR A 65 0.66 -8.71 -18.10
C TYR A 65 -0.66 -8.51 -17.34
N ARG A 66 -1.62 -9.45 -17.45
CA ARG A 66 -2.83 -9.47 -16.62
C ARG A 66 -2.52 -9.69 -15.14
N ALA A 67 -1.62 -10.60 -14.81
CA ALA A 67 -1.20 -10.84 -13.44
C ALA A 67 -0.51 -9.61 -12.83
N TRP A 68 0.43 -9.00 -13.57
CA TRP A 68 1.07 -7.75 -13.19
C TRP A 68 0.04 -6.66 -12.89
N TYR A 69 -0.88 -6.42 -13.82
CA TYR A 69 -1.84 -5.34 -13.70
C TYR A 69 -2.83 -5.58 -12.56
N LEU A 70 -3.36 -6.80 -12.43
CA LEU A 70 -4.28 -7.14 -11.36
C LEU A 70 -3.62 -6.97 -9.99
N ILE A 71 -2.46 -7.60 -9.82
CA ILE A 71 -1.82 -7.71 -8.52
C ILE A 71 -1.17 -6.37 -8.15
N GLY A 72 -0.34 -5.83 -9.04
CA GLY A 72 0.38 -4.58 -8.83
C GLY A 72 -0.55 -3.37 -8.74
N ALA A 73 -1.46 -3.19 -9.71
CA ALA A 73 -2.27 -1.98 -9.79
C ALA A 73 -3.50 -1.98 -8.87
N PHE A 74 -3.94 -3.14 -8.35
CA PHE A 74 -5.10 -3.19 -7.45
C PHE A 74 -4.77 -3.76 -6.05
N PHE A 75 -3.97 -4.81 -5.94
CA PHE A 75 -3.89 -5.56 -4.68
C PHE A 75 -2.79 -5.06 -3.73
N VAL A 76 -1.60 -4.73 -4.23
CA VAL A 76 -0.45 -4.40 -3.35
C VAL A 76 -0.78 -3.30 -2.34
N ALA A 77 -1.08 -2.09 -2.82
CA ALA A 77 -1.33 -0.95 -1.94
C ALA A 77 -2.59 -1.16 -1.09
N ALA A 78 -3.65 -1.72 -1.66
CA ALA A 78 -4.93 -1.88 -1.00
C ALA A 78 -4.86 -2.85 0.19
N TYR A 79 -4.18 -3.99 0.04
CA TYR A 79 -4.04 -4.97 1.12
C TYR A 79 -3.05 -4.49 2.19
N LEU A 80 -1.93 -3.84 1.81
CA LEU A 80 -1.02 -3.25 2.78
C LEU A 80 -1.72 -2.13 3.60
N GLY A 81 -2.52 -1.29 2.96
CA GLY A 81 -3.36 -0.30 3.62
C GLY A 81 -4.41 -0.91 4.53
N ALA A 82 -5.09 -1.99 4.09
CA ALA A 82 -6.06 -2.71 4.90
C ALA A 82 -5.44 -3.30 6.18
N GLY A 83 -4.22 -3.84 6.11
CA GLY A 83 -3.49 -4.29 7.29
C GLY A 83 -3.28 -3.14 8.29
N THR A 84 -3.00 -1.93 7.81
CA THR A 84 -2.87 -0.74 8.66
C THR A 84 -4.20 -0.31 9.29
N ILE A 85 -5.32 -0.46 8.58
CA ILE A 85 -6.66 -0.26 9.15
C ILE A 85 -6.92 -1.27 10.29
N TYR A 86 -6.54 -2.54 10.10
CA TYR A 86 -6.62 -3.56 11.16
C TYR A 86 -5.71 -3.27 12.34
N LEU A 87 -4.48 -2.80 12.12
CA LEU A 87 -3.54 -2.41 13.17
C LEU A 87 -4.16 -1.31 14.05
N LEU A 88 -4.79 -0.33 13.41
CA LEU A 88 -5.35 0.86 14.06
C LEU A 88 -6.85 0.74 14.36
N ALA A 89 -7.43 -0.48 14.30
CA ALA A 89 -8.87 -0.72 14.41
C ALA A 89 -9.50 -0.27 15.74
N LYS A 90 -8.69 -0.14 16.81
CA LYS A 90 -9.16 0.37 18.11
C LYS A 90 -9.15 1.90 18.22
N THR A 91 -8.56 2.58 17.24
CA THR A 91 -8.40 4.03 17.22
C THR A 91 -9.48 4.71 16.38
N ARG A 92 -9.42 6.05 16.25
CA ARG A 92 -10.29 6.83 15.36
C ARG A 92 -9.79 6.87 13.90
N PHE A 93 -8.76 6.09 13.56
CA PHE A 93 -8.17 6.06 12.22
C PHE A 93 -9.16 5.63 11.13
N GLY A 94 -10.21 4.88 11.48
CA GLY A 94 -11.26 4.51 10.54
C GLY A 94 -11.98 5.71 9.89
N TYR A 95 -12.02 6.89 10.52
CA TYR A 95 -12.53 8.10 9.87
C TYR A 95 -11.65 8.52 8.70
N PHE A 96 -10.33 8.51 8.91
CA PHE A 96 -9.37 8.81 7.85
C PHE A 96 -9.46 7.77 6.74
N ALA A 97 -9.52 6.48 7.08
CA ALA A 97 -9.66 5.40 6.11
C ALA A 97 -10.94 5.50 5.27
N GLY A 98 -12.08 5.84 5.87
CA GLY A 98 -13.31 6.06 5.12
C GLY A 98 -13.18 7.24 4.15
N VAL A 99 -12.60 8.36 4.58
CA VAL A 99 -12.36 9.54 3.72
C VAL A 99 -11.40 9.21 2.56
N THR A 100 -10.34 8.43 2.77
CA THR A 100 -9.43 8.07 1.68
C THR A 100 -10.08 7.17 0.65
N VAL A 101 -11.00 6.28 1.06
CA VAL A 101 -11.86 5.51 0.14
C VAL A 101 -12.75 6.45 -0.68
N LEU A 102 -13.38 7.45 -0.05
CA LEU A 102 -14.17 8.48 -0.76
C LEU A 102 -13.33 9.24 -1.79
N ILE A 103 -12.13 9.70 -1.41
CA ILE A 103 -11.21 10.41 -2.29
C ILE A 103 -10.82 9.53 -3.48
N GLY A 104 -10.52 8.25 -3.24
CA GLY A 104 -10.23 7.29 -4.28
C GLY A 104 -11.37 7.14 -5.29
N GLY A 105 -12.60 7.00 -4.81
CA GLY A 105 -13.81 6.99 -5.64
C GLY A 105 -14.03 8.29 -6.42
N LEU A 106 -13.86 9.44 -5.76
CA LEU A 106 -14.00 10.75 -6.37
C LEU A 106 -13.00 10.94 -7.52
N LEU A 107 -11.75 10.51 -7.33
CA LEU A 107 -10.75 10.58 -8.39
C LEU A 107 -11.06 9.65 -9.57
N SER A 108 -11.70 8.48 -9.33
CA SER A 108 -12.24 7.67 -10.42
C SER A 108 -13.35 8.40 -11.20
N LEU A 109 -14.27 9.06 -10.51
CA LEU A 109 -15.32 9.84 -11.17
C LEU A 109 -14.71 10.97 -12.00
N LEU A 110 -13.79 11.73 -11.42
CA LEU A 110 -13.14 12.85 -12.10
C LEU A 110 -12.36 12.36 -13.33
N PHE A 111 -11.48 11.37 -13.19
CA PHE A 111 -10.67 10.91 -14.32
C PHE A 111 -11.46 10.15 -15.40
N SER A 112 -12.67 9.69 -15.11
CA SER A 112 -13.56 9.12 -16.15
C SER A 112 -14.32 10.16 -16.96
N HIS A 113 -14.43 11.41 -16.47
CA HIS A 113 -15.22 12.48 -17.09
C HIS A 113 -14.42 13.73 -17.46
N LEU A 114 -13.20 13.87 -16.95
CA LEU A 114 -12.30 14.95 -17.32
C LEU A 114 -11.68 14.68 -18.69
N ASP A 115 -11.65 15.71 -19.52
CA ASP A 115 -10.93 15.69 -20.79
C ASP A 115 -9.42 15.72 -20.57
N ALA A 116 -8.71 15.01 -21.44
CA ALA A 116 -7.26 15.11 -21.49
C ALA A 116 -6.86 16.54 -21.85
N LYS A 117 -5.80 17.04 -21.22
CA LYS A 117 -5.39 18.45 -21.31
C LYS A 117 -5.22 18.89 -22.76
N GLY A 118 -5.98 19.90 -23.17
CA GLY A 118 -5.93 20.46 -24.53
C GLY A 118 -6.71 19.66 -25.58
N THR A 119 -7.59 18.75 -25.15
CA THR A 119 -8.46 17.95 -26.02
C THR A 119 -9.91 17.99 -25.55
N THR A 120 -10.83 17.50 -26.38
CA THR A 120 -12.24 17.25 -26.04
C THR A 120 -12.51 15.76 -25.79
N THR A 121 -11.45 14.98 -25.59
CA THR A 121 -11.51 13.53 -25.38
C THR A 121 -11.26 13.21 -23.91
N PRO A 122 -12.07 12.36 -23.27
CA PRO A 122 -11.86 11.94 -21.88
C PRO A 122 -10.47 11.31 -21.66
N ILE A 123 -9.87 11.53 -20.49
CA ILE A 123 -8.58 10.91 -20.08
C ILE A 123 -8.64 9.38 -20.22
N TYR A 124 -9.79 8.80 -19.88
CA TYR A 124 -10.06 7.37 -20.07
C TYR A 124 -11.34 7.17 -20.89
N PRO A 125 -11.22 7.05 -22.23
CA PRO A 125 -12.37 6.81 -23.09
C PRO A 125 -13.13 5.53 -22.69
N GLY A 126 -14.47 5.60 -22.67
CA GLY A 126 -15.34 4.49 -22.28
C GLY A 126 -15.38 4.19 -20.77
N ALA A 127 -14.77 5.03 -19.92
CA ALA A 127 -14.69 4.79 -18.48
C ALA A 127 -15.83 5.43 -17.65
N GLY A 128 -16.71 6.24 -18.26
CA GLY A 128 -17.74 7.02 -17.56
C GLY A 128 -18.59 6.20 -16.59
N THR A 129 -19.21 5.11 -17.08
CA THR A 129 -20.03 4.22 -16.26
C THR A 129 -19.23 3.57 -15.13
N ALA A 130 -18.04 3.05 -15.43
CA ALA A 130 -17.19 2.39 -14.43
C ALA A 130 -16.74 3.36 -13.34
N GLY A 131 -16.34 4.58 -13.71
CA GLY A 131 -15.96 5.62 -12.75
C GLY A 131 -17.11 6.06 -11.85
N THR A 132 -18.31 6.22 -12.40
CA THR A 132 -19.53 6.53 -11.62
C THR A 132 -19.92 5.42 -10.66
N ILE A 133 -19.90 4.16 -11.10
CA ILE A 133 -20.16 3.00 -10.25
C ILE A 133 -19.11 2.90 -9.14
N ALA A 134 -17.83 3.07 -9.47
CA ALA A 134 -16.75 3.06 -8.50
C ALA A 134 -16.92 4.15 -7.45
N PHE A 135 -17.30 5.36 -7.86
CA PHE A 135 -17.60 6.44 -6.92
C PHE A 135 -18.78 6.12 -6.02
N ALA A 136 -19.87 5.55 -6.55
CA ALA A 136 -21.03 5.17 -5.75
C ALA A 136 -20.66 4.10 -4.70
N ILE A 137 -19.93 3.05 -5.11
CA ILE A 137 -19.47 1.97 -4.22
C ILE A 137 -18.49 2.51 -3.17
N ALA A 138 -17.50 3.31 -3.58
CA ALA A 138 -16.55 3.94 -2.67
C ALA A 138 -17.25 4.90 -1.70
N THR A 139 -18.30 5.59 -2.15
CA THR A 139 -19.13 6.47 -1.30
C THR A 139 -19.86 5.66 -0.23
N ALA A 140 -20.58 4.62 -0.63
CA ALA A 140 -21.26 3.74 0.30
C ALA A 140 -20.28 3.07 1.29
N GLY A 141 -19.17 2.54 0.79
CA GLY A 141 -18.13 1.90 1.60
C GLY A 141 -17.46 2.86 2.57
N GLY A 142 -17.07 4.05 2.11
CA GLY A 142 -16.46 5.09 2.93
C GLY A 142 -17.40 5.57 4.05
N ILE A 143 -18.67 5.80 3.73
CA ILE A 143 -19.70 6.15 4.72
C ILE A 143 -19.88 5.02 5.74
N ALA A 144 -19.95 3.76 5.29
CA ALA A 144 -20.09 2.60 6.17
C ALA A 144 -18.89 2.46 7.13
N ILE A 145 -17.66 2.67 6.65
CA ILE A 145 -16.45 2.67 7.48
C ILE A 145 -16.50 3.81 8.51
N ILE A 146 -16.89 5.02 8.11
CA ILE A 146 -17.03 6.19 8.99
C ILE A 146 -18.08 5.94 10.07
N ALA A 147 -19.27 5.47 9.68
CA ALA A 147 -20.37 5.16 10.59
C ALA A 147 -19.98 4.06 11.58
N ALA A 148 -19.34 2.98 11.10
CA ALA A 148 -18.83 1.93 11.96
C ALA A 148 -17.73 2.44 12.90
N THR A 149 -16.90 3.38 12.48
CA THR A 149 -15.88 4.01 13.35
C THR A 149 -16.53 4.79 14.50
N ALA A 150 -17.65 5.48 14.23
CA ALA A 150 -18.41 6.20 15.25
C ALA A 150 -19.09 5.26 16.25
N VAL A 151 -19.67 4.15 15.77
CA VAL A 151 -20.47 3.23 16.59
C VAL A 151 -19.61 2.16 17.27
N ARG A 152 -18.81 1.40 16.50
CA ARG A 152 -17.95 0.30 16.97
C ARG A 152 -16.65 0.25 16.16
N ARG A 153 -15.64 1.00 16.61
CA ARG A 153 -14.33 1.16 15.92
C ARG A 153 -13.76 -0.13 15.30
N PRO A 154 -13.72 -1.29 15.99
CA PRO A 154 -13.14 -2.50 15.41
C PRO A 154 -13.90 -3.05 14.20
N VAL A 155 -15.20 -2.74 14.06
CA VAL A 155 -16.04 -3.19 12.94
C VAL A 155 -15.63 -2.48 11.65
N ALA A 156 -15.13 -1.24 11.72
CA ALA A 156 -14.72 -0.47 10.55
C ALA A 156 -13.65 -1.20 9.70
N ALA A 157 -12.71 -1.90 10.35
CA ALA A 157 -11.69 -2.69 9.66
C ALA A 157 -12.28 -3.87 8.88
N HIS A 158 -13.29 -4.55 9.44
CA HIS A 158 -13.97 -5.67 8.80
C HIS A 158 -14.82 -5.21 7.60
N ILE A 159 -15.48 -4.06 7.72
CA ILE A 159 -16.21 -3.45 6.60
C ILE A 159 -15.23 -3.07 5.48
N ALA A 160 -14.12 -2.40 5.82
CA ALA A 160 -13.10 -2.05 4.84
C ALA A 160 -12.56 -3.29 4.12
N MET A 161 -12.30 -4.38 4.85
CA MET A 161 -11.86 -5.64 4.28
C MET A 161 -12.92 -6.29 3.39
N ALA A 162 -14.19 -6.30 3.81
CA ALA A 162 -15.28 -6.86 3.01
C ALA A 162 -15.45 -6.10 1.68
N VAL A 163 -15.44 -4.76 1.73
CA VAL A 163 -15.46 -3.91 0.54
C VAL A 163 -14.26 -4.21 -0.37
N LEU A 164 -13.06 -4.34 0.22
CA LEU A 164 -11.85 -4.68 -0.53
C LEU A 164 -11.96 -6.04 -1.21
N VAL A 165 -12.41 -7.08 -0.52
CA VAL A 165 -12.54 -8.45 -1.09
C VAL A 165 -13.55 -8.48 -2.23
N VAL A 166 -14.72 -7.86 -2.05
CA VAL A 166 -15.75 -7.78 -3.10
C VAL A 166 -15.21 -7.00 -4.30
N GLY A 167 -14.56 -5.86 -4.06
CA GLY A 167 -13.90 -5.08 -5.10
C GLY A 167 -12.82 -5.89 -5.82
N SER A 168 -11.98 -6.63 -5.07
CA SER A 168 -10.92 -7.49 -5.61
C SER A 168 -11.47 -8.56 -6.55
N ALA A 169 -12.59 -9.20 -6.19
CA ALA A 169 -13.24 -10.19 -7.05
C ALA A 169 -13.78 -9.55 -8.34
N ALA A 170 -14.39 -8.37 -8.24
CA ALA A 170 -14.90 -7.64 -9.40
C ALA A 170 -13.79 -7.23 -10.36
N VAL A 171 -12.72 -6.59 -9.86
CA VAL A 171 -11.60 -6.18 -10.73
C VAL A 171 -10.82 -7.38 -11.25
N ALA A 172 -10.71 -8.49 -10.50
CA ALA A 172 -10.10 -9.72 -11.01
C ALA A 172 -10.88 -10.28 -12.20
N TYR A 173 -12.19 -10.40 -12.09
CA TYR A 173 -13.04 -10.83 -13.21
C TYR A 173 -12.85 -9.91 -14.41
N MET A 174 -12.97 -8.59 -14.21
CA MET A 174 -12.82 -7.61 -15.28
C MET A 174 -11.42 -7.65 -15.92
N THR A 175 -10.35 -7.79 -15.13
CA THR A 175 -8.97 -7.87 -15.64
C THR A 175 -8.71 -9.17 -16.40
N ILE A 176 -9.34 -10.28 -16.04
CA ILE A 176 -9.19 -11.55 -16.76
C ILE A 176 -9.98 -11.52 -18.08
N THR A 177 -11.17 -10.93 -18.10
CA THR A 177 -12.05 -10.94 -19.29
C THR A 177 -11.86 -9.76 -20.23
N ALA A 178 -11.12 -8.72 -19.83
CA ALA A 178 -10.96 -7.52 -20.65
C ALA A 178 -10.25 -7.83 -21.98
N PRO A 179 -10.72 -7.29 -23.12
CA PRO A 179 -10.03 -7.43 -24.39
C PRO A 179 -8.71 -6.65 -24.36
N LEU A 180 -7.63 -7.30 -24.77
CA LEU A 180 -6.31 -6.68 -24.90
C LEU A 180 -5.92 -6.66 -26.38
N PRO A 181 -5.65 -5.47 -26.97
CA PRO A 181 -5.15 -5.38 -28.33
C PRO A 181 -3.84 -6.16 -28.49
N ALA A 182 -3.62 -6.76 -29.67
CA ALA A 182 -2.35 -7.39 -29.99
C ALA A 182 -1.19 -6.40 -29.73
N PRO A 183 -0.11 -6.82 -29.06
CA PRO A 183 0.27 -8.22 -28.76
C PRO A 183 -0.35 -8.83 -27.50
N GLY A 184 -1.19 -8.11 -26.74
CA GLY A 184 -1.76 -8.57 -25.47
C GLY A 184 -1.07 -7.97 -24.24
N TRP A 185 -0.13 -7.05 -24.42
CA TRP A 185 0.57 -6.32 -23.36
C TRP A 185 1.07 -4.97 -23.87
N ALA A 186 1.41 -4.07 -22.95
CA ALA A 186 1.99 -2.78 -23.28
C ALA A 186 3.16 -2.45 -22.35
N VAL A 187 4.25 -1.98 -22.96
CA VAL A 187 5.44 -1.45 -22.27
C VAL A 187 5.79 -0.08 -22.84
N ASP A 188 6.41 0.75 -22.03
CA ASP A 188 6.97 2.02 -22.47
C ASP A 188 8.06 1.76 -23.54
N PRO A 189 8.01 2.40 -24.73
CA PRO A 189 8.99 2.13 -25.79
C PRO A 189 10.44 2.53 -25.42
N ALA A 190 10.62 3.53 -24.57
CA ALA A 190 11.94 4.02 -24.17
C ALA A 190 12.47 3.19 -22.99
N THR A 191 11.67 3.06 -21.93
CA THR A 191 12.13 2.45 -20.67
C THR A 191 11.84 0.96 -20.58
N HIS A 192 10.97 0.41 -21.43
CA HIS A 192 10.52 -0.99 -21.41
C HIS A 192 9.81 -1.40 -20.10
N VAL A 193 9.39 -0.43 -19.29
CA VAL A 193 8.59 -0.64 -18.08
C VAL A 193 7.15 -0.96 -18.49
N PRO A 194 6.45 -1.91 -17.84
CA PRO A 194 5.05 -2.17 -18.14
C PRO A 194 4.18 -0.94 -17.83
N VAL A 195 3.26 -0.65 -18.74
CA VAL A 195 2.35 0.50 -18.65
C VAL A 195 0.92 0.03 -18.78
N GLY A 196 0.00 0.62 -18.02
CA GLY A 196 -1.41 0.21 -18.02
C GLY A 196 -2.19 0.54 -19.30
N SER A 197 -1.56 1.10 -20.33
CA SER A 197 -2.23 1.55 -21.56
C SER A 197 -2.80 0.41 -22.39
N GLY A 198 -2.32 -0.83 -22.21
CA GLY A 198 -2.91 -2.01 -22.86
C GLY A 198 -4.32 -2.34 -22.35
N PHE A 199 -4.68 -1.91 -21.14
CA PHE A 199 -6.02 -2.13 -20.59
C PHE A 199 -7.02 -1.05 -21.00
N PRO A 200 -8.31 -1.41 -21.18
CA PRO A 200 -9.35 -0.44 -21.48
C PRO A 200 -9.54 0.58 -20.36
N GLY A 201 -10.01 1.79 -20.73
CA GLY A 201 -10.17 2.92 -19.80
C GLY A 201 -11.01 2.60 -18.57
N TYR A 202 -12.06 1.77 -18.74
CA TYR A 202 -12.93 1.36 -17.65
C TYR A 202 -12.21 0.56 -16.54
N LEU A 203 -11.11 -0.13 -16.84
CA LEU A 203 -10.29 -0.81 -15.82
C LEU A 203 -9.27 0.14 -15.23
N ARG A 204 -8.64 0.97 -16.07
CA ARG A 204 -7.62 1.93 -15.65
C ARG A 204 -8.14 2.89 -14.59
N VAL A 205 -9.37 3.36 -14.75
CA VAL A 205 -9.99 4.28 -13.79
C VAL A 205 -10.27 3.64 -12.43
N LEU A 206 -10.47 2.32 -12.35
CA LEU A 206 -10.77 1.60 -11.12
C LEU A 206 -9.54 1.41 -10.21
N THR A 207 -8.33 1.55 -10.74
CA THR A 207 -7.09 1.42 -9.95
C THR A 207 -6.96 2.53 -8.89
N GLY A 208 -7.62 3.68 -9.10
CA GLY A 208 -7.58 4.83 -8.20
C GLY A 208 -8.02 4.49 -6.77
N PRO A 209 -9.26 4.02 -6.56
CA PRO A 209 -9.80 3.67 -5.25
C PRO A 209 -8.92 2.72 -4.44
N PHE A 210 -8.37 1.69 -5.09
CA PHE A 210 -7.51 0.69 -4.45
C PHE A 210 -6.17 1.29 -4.03
N ASN A 211 -5.47 1.94 -4.97
CA ASN A 211 -4.13 2.45 -4.71
C ASN A 211 -4.14 3.69 -3.81
N ILE A 212 -5.05 4.64 -4.05
CA ILE A 212 -5.09 5.87 -3.28
C ILE A 212 -5.50 5.58 -1.84
N ALA A 213 -6.59 4.82 -1.63
CA ALA A 213 -7.01 4.48 -0.28
C ALA A 213 -5.94 3.66 0.44
N GLY A 214 -5.41 2.63 -0.23
CA GLY A 214 -4.37 1.75 0.31
C GLY A 214 -3.08 2.49 0.69
N ALA A 215 -2.51 3.24 -0.25
CA ALA A 215 -1.25 3.97 -0.05
C ALA A 215 -1.40 5.07 1.02
N LEU A 216 -2.48 5.86 0.98
CA LEU A 216 -2.71 6.89 2.00
C LEU A 216 -2.90 6.25 3.38
N CYS A 217 -3.65 5.16 3.50
CA CYS A 217 -3.79 4.45 4.78
C CYS A 217 -2.46 3.91 5.29
N LEU A 218 -1.62 3.35 4.42
CA LEU A 218 -0.31 2.84 4.79
C LEU A 218 0.64 3.95 5.25
N VAL A 219 0.82 4.99 4.44
CA VAL A 219 1.72 6.13 4.73
C VAL A 219 1.27 6.88 5.98
N PHE A 220 0.01 7.33 6.02
CA PHE A 220 -0.48 8.14 7.14
C PHE A 220 -0.71 7.30 8.40
N GLY A 221 -1.00 6.00 8.29
CA GLY A 221 -1.07 5.11 9.45
C GLY A 221 0.31 4.88 10.08
N ALA A 222 1.37 4.82 9.26
CA ALA A 222 2.74 4.76 9.74
C ALA A 222 3.17 6.10 10.39
N ILE A 223 2.87 7.25 9.78
CA ILE A 223 3.11 8.58 10.38
C ILE A 223 2.32 8.75 11.70
N TYR A 224 1.06 8.32 11.72
CA TYR A 224 0.24 8.33 12.93
C TYR A 224 0.87 7.48 14.03
N SER A 225 1.40 6.31 13.68
CA SER A 225 2.11 5.45 14.62
C SER A 225 3.38 6.11 15.17
N ALA A 226 4.19 6.75 14.32
CA ALA A 226 5.36 7.52 14.75
C ALA A 226 4.97 8.62 15.76
N TYR A 227 3.92 9.39 15.47
CA TYR A 227 3.41 10.42 16.37
C TYR A 227 2.96 9.87 17.74
N VAL A 228 2.39 8.67 17.77
CA VAL A 228 1.93 8.05 19.03
C VAL A 228 3.11 7.71 19.96
N TYR A 229 4.25 7.29 19.42
CA TYR A 229 5.43 6.86 20.19
C TYR A 229 6.48 7.94 20.42
N MET A 230 6.44 9.07 19.69
CA MET A 230 7.40 10.16 19.89
C MET A 230 7.07 11.02 21.13
N PRO A 231 8.06 11.72 21.73
CA PRO A 231 7.83 12.65 22.84
C PRO A 231 6.78 13.70 22.48
N LYS A 232 5.77 13.91 23.34
CA LYS A 232 4.61 14.75 23.03
C LYS A 232 4.73 16.13 23.66
N ARG A 233 4.62 17.18 22.85
CA ARG A 233 4.41 18.56 23.27
C ARG A 233 3.04 19.03 22.79
N ARG A 234 2.13 19.27 23.74
CA ARG A 234 0.76 19.73 23.46
C ARG A 234 0.70 21.24 23.58
N VAL A 235 0.63 21.93 22.44
CA VAL A 235 0.39 23.37 22.35
C VAL A 235 -1.11 23.70 22.32
N LEU A 236 -1.93 22.76 21.84
CA LEU A 236 -3.38 22.89 21.79
C LEU A 236 -4.07 21.75 22.56
N PRO A 237 -5.21 22.03 23.23
CA PRO A 237 -5.94 21.04 23.98
C PRO A 237 -6.59 20.00 23.06
N ALA A 238 -6.60 18.74 23.48
CA ALA A 238 -7.10 17.62 22.68
C ALA A 238 -8.58 17.73 22.26
N ARG A 239 -9.38 18.55 22.96
CA ARG A 239 -10.79 18.82 22.63
C ARG A 239 -10.98 19.47 21.25
N LEU A 240 -9.96 20.16 20.72
CA LEU A 240 -10.01 20.78 19.39
C LEU A 240 -9.83 19.76 18.25
N GLY A 241 -9.68 18.47 18.56
CA GLY A 241 -9.67 17.39 17.57
C GLY A 241 -8.56 17.57 16.54
N VAL A 242 -8.92 17.53 15.25
CA VAL A 242 -7.98 17.65 14.12
C VAL A 242 -7.18 18.94 14.16
N LEU A 243 -7.79 20.05 14.61
CA LEU A 243 -7.10 21.34 14.75
C LEU A 243 -5.96 21.31 15.79
N ALA A 244 -6.02 20.40 16.76
CA ALA A 244 -4.93 20.18 17.71
C ALA A 244 -3.88 19.18 17.19
N ILE A 245 -4.23 18.25 16.30
CA ILE A 245 -3.32 17.19 15.85
C ILE A 245 -2.12 17.79 15.11
N ILE A 246 -2.37 18.66 14.12
CA ILE A 246 -1.32 19.21 13.27
C ILE A 246 -0.34 20.08 14.09
N PRO A 247 -0.79 21.08 14.87
CA PRO A 247 0.13 21.91 15.64
C PRO A 247 0.87 21.12 16.73
N ASN A 248 0.21 20.17 17.40
CA ASN A 248 0.86 19.33 18.40
C ASN A 248 1.91 18.39 17.77
N PHE A 249 1.66 17.88 16.56
CA PHE A 249 2.64 17.08 15.82
C PHE A 249 3.91 17.88 15.57
N PHE A 250 3.80 19.07 14.96
CA PHE A 250 4.96 19.92 14.67
C PHE A 250 5.67 20.40 15.94
N ALA A 251 4.92 20.76 16.99
CA ALA A 251 5.50 21.15 18.27
C ALA A 251 6.31 20.03 18.96
N SER A 252 6.00 18.78 18.64
CA SER A 252 6.65 17.59 19.20
C SER A 252 7.93 17.19 18.45
N LEU A 253 8.11 17.64 17.20
CA LEU A 253 9.27 17.27 16.35
C LEU A 253 10.63 17.67 16.95
N PRO A 254 10.84 18.88 17.50
CA PRO A 254 12.16 19.23 18.06
C PRO A 254 12.56 18.32 19.23
N GLY A 255 11.59 17.90 20.04
CA GLY A 255 11.81 16.94 21.12
C GLY A 255 12.16 15.55 20.59
N ALA A 256 11.44 15.09 19.56
CA ALA A 256 11.71 13.81 18.90
C ALA A 256 13.11 13.78 18.25
N ILE A 257 13.52 14.86 17.60
CA ILE A 257 14.85 15.00 16.97
C ILE A 257 15.95 14.97 18.04
N ARG A 258 15.79 15.69 19.15
CA ARG A 258 16.75 15.64 20.27
C ARG A 258 16.84 14.25 20.87
N ALA A 259 15.70 13.58 21.08
CA ALA A 259 15.66 12.20 21.59
C ALA A 259 16.32 11.21 20.61
N LEU A 260 16.18 11.42 19.29
CA LEU A 260 16.86 10.62 18.28
C LEU A 260 18.37 10.74 18.41
N PHE A 261 18.91 11.95 18.46
CA PHE A 261 20.36 12.19 18.60
C PHE A 261 20.92 11.70 19.93
N ARG A 262 20.09 11.58 20.97
CA ARG A 262 20.48 11.03 22.28
C ARG A 262 20.33 9.52 22.39
N GLY A 263 19.78 8.84 21.38
CA GLY A 263 19.46 7.40 21.47
C GLY A 263 18.32 7.07 22.45
N GLU A 264 17.54 8.07 22.86
CA GLU A 264 16.43 7.93 23.82
C GLU A 264 15.08 7.71 23.12
N LEU A 265 15.04 7.82 21.79
CA LEU A 265 13.80 7.70 21.03
C LEU A 265 13.34 6.25 20.96
N ASN A 266 12.03 6.04 21.15
CA ASN A 266 11.43 4.73 20.99
C ASN A 266 11.69 4.20 19.56
N SER A 267 12.21 2.97 19.43
CA SER A 267 12.57 2.36 18.14
C SER A 267 11.41 2.28 17.14
N ARG A 268 10.17 2.29 17.62
CA ARG A 268 8.97 2.32 16.77
C ARG A 268 8.87 3.61 15.95
N VAL A 269 9.43 4.72 16.40
CA VAL A 269 9.38 6.00 15.69
C VAL A 269 10.21 5.94 14.39
N PRO A 270 11.53 5.68 14.41
CA PRO A 270 12.29 5.56 13.17
C PRO A 270 11.80 4.40 12.29
N ALA A 271 11.41 3.26 12.89
CA ALA A 271 10.82 2.12 12.17
C ALA A 271 9.58 2.53 11.34
N THR A 272 8.62 3.19 11.97
CA THR A 272 7.39 3.60 11.28
C THR A 272 7.60 4.75 10.30
N LEU A 273 8.60 5.62 10.51
CA LEU A 273 8.99 6.62 9.51
C LEU A 273 9.66 6.00 8.27
N LEU A 274 10.49 4.97 8.45
CA LEU A 274 11.05 4.19 7.34
C LEU A 274 9.94 3.50 6.53
N ILE A 275 8.96 2.89 7.22
CA ILE A 275 7.78 2.30 6.57
C ILE A 275 6.97 3.36 5.82
N ALA A 276 6.77 4.55 6.42
CA ALA A 276 6.04 5.65 5.78
C ALA A 276 6.75 6.11 4.50
N LEU A 277 8.07 6.29 4.56
CA LEU A 277 8.88 6.69 3.40
C LEU A 277 8.87 5.60 2.32
N GLY A 278 9.05 4.33 2.72
CA GLY A 278 9.03 3.20 1.81
C GLY A 278 7.67 2.94 1.17
N ALA A 279 6.57 3.32 1.82
CA ALA A 279 5.23 3.30 1.22
C ALA A 279 4.97 4.50 0.30
N PHE A 280 5.56 5.66 0.62
CA PHE A 280 5.36 6.90 -0.13
C PHE A 280 6.08 6.87 -1.48
N ILE A 281 7.32 6.38 -1.53
CA ILE A 281 8.16 6.40 -2.74
C ILE A 281 7.51 5.66 -3.92
N PRO A 282 7.08 4.37 -3.80
CA PRO A 282 6.37 3.67 -4.87
C PRO A 282 5.05 4.36 -5.23
N GLY A 283 4.35 4.98 -4.27
CA GLY A 283 3.13 5.74 -4.52
C GLY A 283 3.36 6.92 -5.47
N VAL A 284 4.50 7.63 -5.30
CA VAL A 284 4.90 8.72 -6.20
C VAL A 284 5.37 8.18 -7.55
N THR A 285 6.27 7.20 -7.58
CA THR A 285 6.83 6.69 -8.85
C THR A 285 5.78 5.96 -9.70
N SER A 286 4.85 5.23 -9.08
CA SER A 286 3.69 4.65 -9.77
C SER A 286 2.71 5.73 -10.26
N GLY A 287 2.50 6.79 -9.48
CA GLY A 287 1.71 7.96 -9.92
C GLY A 287 2.31 8.64 -11.14
N LEU A 288 3.63 8.84 -11.16
CA LEU A 288 4.40 9.40 -12.27
C LEU A 288 4.31 8.54 -13.54
N ASN A 289 4.25 7.21 -13.41
CA ASN A 289 4.05 6.29 -14.54
C ASN A 289 2.75 6.62 -15.32
N ARG A 290 1.66 7.01 -14.61
CA ARG A 290 0.41 7.43 -15.27
C ARG A 290 0.53 8.69 -16.13
N PHE A 291 1.55 9.52 -15.88
CA PHE A 291 1.88 10.72 -16.65
C PHE A 291 3.01 10.49 -17.67
N GLY A 292 3.40 9.23 -17.92
CA GLY A 292 4.44 8.87 -18.88
C GLY A 292 5.87 8.95 -18.34
N VAL A 293 6.05 9.24 -17.05
CA VAL A 293 7.38 9.24 -16.41
C VAL A 293 7.63 7.85 -15.81
N THR A 294 8.25 6.98 -16.60
CA THR A 294 8.36 5.54 -16.30
C THR A 294 9.73 5.11 -15.77
N TRP A 295 10.79 5.91 -15.98
CA TRP A 295 12.17 5.54 -15.64
C TRP A 295 12.41 5.26 -14.14
N SER A 296 11.63 5.87 -13.25
CA SER A 296 11.78 5.75 -11.80
C SER A 296 10.94 4.63 -11.19
N PHE A 297 10.14 3.92 -12.00
CA PHE A 297 9.15 2.95 -11.52
C PHE A 297 9.79 1.82 -10.70
N PHE A 298 10.67 1.02 -11.31
CA PHE A 298 11.33 -0.11 -10.62
C PHE A 298 12.27 0.35 -9.49
N LEU A 299 12.93 1.50 -9.64
CA LEU A 299 13.79 2.05 -8.59
C LEU A 299 12.97 2.43 -7.35
N GLY A 300 11.85 3.13 -7.57
CA GLY A 300 10.96 3.52 -6.48
C GLY A 300 10.35 2.32 -5.79
N GLU A 301 9.97 1.30 -6.56
CA GLU A 301 9.48 0.04 -6.03
C GLU A 301 10.53 -0.67 -5.16
N PHE A 302 11.75 -0.87 -5.65
CA PHE A 302 12.81 -1.53 -4.91
C PHE A 302 13.18 -0.77 -3.64
N LEU A 303 13.40 0.55 -3.75
CA LEU A 303 13.69 1.39 -2.59
C LEU A 303 12.54 1.37 -1.58
N GLY A 304 11.31 1.34 -2.06
CA GLY A 304 10.12 1.24 -1.23
C GLY A 304 10.14 0.00 -0.34
N VAL A 305 10.26 -1.18 -0.93
CA VAL A 305 10.28 -2.44 -0.16
C VAL A 305 11.51 -2.55 0.75
N VAL A 306 12.68 -2.07 0.32
CA VAL A 306 13.88 -2.01 1.17
C VAL A 306 13.65 -1.19 2.43
N LEU A 307 13.05 0.00 2.30
CA LEU A 307 12.78 0.87 3.44
C LEU A 307 11.69 0.32 4.35
N ILE A 308 10.63 -0.27 3.79
CA ILE A 308 9.59 -0.94 4.60
C ILE A 308 10.21 -2.10 5.39
N PHE A 309 11.04 -2.93 4.73
CA PHE A 309 11.69 -4.06 5.38
C PHE A 309 12.69 -3.62 6.45
N ALA A 310 13.52 -2.61 6.18
CA ALA A 310 14.43 -2.03 7.17
C ALA A 310 13.65 -1.48 8.38
N GLY A 311 12.53 -0.79 8.14
CA GLY A 311 11.66 -0.31 9.22
C GLY A 311 11.06 -1.45 10.04
N PHE A 312 10.69 -2.57 9.42
CA PHE A 312 10.24 -3.77 10.11
C PHE A 312 11.33 -4.38 10.99
N LEU A 313 12.55 -4.56 10.48
CA LEU A 313 13.68 -5.10 11.24
C LEU A 313 14.01 -4.24 12.46
N VAL A 314 14.05 -2.91 12.31
CA VAL A 314 14.25 -1.97 13.44
C VAL A 314 13.14 -2.11 14.49
N SER A 315 11.91 -2.44 14.08
CA SER A 315 10.83 -2.70 15.02
C SER A 315 10.95 -4.06 15.72
N GLU A 316 11.55 -5.06 15.08
CA GLU A 316 11.72 -6.43 15.59
C GLU A 316 12.97 -6.61 16.45
N GLU A 317 14.08 -5.95 16.15
CA GLU A 317 15.36 -6.12 16.89
C GLU A 317 15.24 -5.73 18.37
N VAL A 318 14.21 -4.97 18.74
CA VAL A 318 13.86 -4.66 20.15
C VAL A 318 12.91 -5.70 20.77
N PHE A 319 12.27 -6.56 19.95
CA PHE A 319 11.38 -7.66 20.35
C PHE A 319 11.94 -9.05 19.95
N ARG A 320 13.05 -9.44 20.60
CA ARG A 320 13.64 -10.79 20.84
C ARG A 320 14.84 -11.21 19.98
N THR A 321 15.87 -11.65 20.71
CA THR A 321 16.36 -13.05 20.71
C THR A 321 15.79 -13.89 19.58
N PHE A 322 16.44 -13.86 18.42
CA PHE A 322 16.16 -14.78 17.33
C PHE A 322 16.49 -16.21 17.76
N ARG A 323 15.45 -17.00 18.07
CA ARG A 323 15.54 -18.46 18.02
C ARG A 323 15.24 -18.87 16.59
N PHE A 324 16.28 -18.93 15.76
CA PHE A 324 16.24 -19.82 14.61
C PHE A 324 16.02 -21.24 15.12
N GLY A 325 14.98 -21.90 14.61
CA GLY A 325 14.60 -23.27 14.93
C GLY A 325 15.60 -24.30 14.41
N LEU A 326 16.85 -24.27 14.90
CA LEU A 326 17.67 -25.46 15.01
C LEU A 326 17.38 -26.04 16.40
N GLY A 327 16.75 -27.21 16.41
CA GLY A 327 16.21 -27.89 17.59
C GLY A 327 17.25 -28.26 18.65
N LEU A 328 17.73 -27.29 19.41
CA LEU A 328 18.38 -27.54 20.69
C LEU A 328 17.37 -27.37 21.82
N ARG A 329 16.70 -28.50 22.09
CA ARG A 329 15.92 -28.78 23.29
C ARG A 329 16.86 -28.67 24.49
N GLN A 330 17.00 -27.48 25.10
CA GLN A 330 17.67 -27.36 26.39
C GLN A 330 16.86 -28.15 27.43
N ARG A 331 17.43 -29.28 27.87
CA ARG A 331 17.00 -29.98 29.07
C ARG A 331 17.13 -28.99 30.23
N ARG A 332 16.05 -28.85 31.02
CA ARG A 332 16.14 -28.32 32.37
C ARG A 332 17.12 -29.20 33.13
N ALA A 333 18.20 -28.62 33.64
CA ALA A 333 18.91 -29.19 34.76
C ALA A 333 18.17 -28.75 36.02
N GLU A 334 17.36 -29.67 36.55
CA GLU A 334 16.94 -29.65 37.94
C GLU A 334 18.02 -30.38 38.73
N SER A 335 18.75 -29.66 39.57
CA SER A 335 19.36 -30.11 40.83
C SER A 335 19.94 -28.91 41.55
#